data_AF-A0A8X6Y9B7-F1
#
_entry.id   AF-A0A8X6Y9B7-F1
#
_cell.length_a   1.000
_cell.length_b   1.000
_cell.length_c   1.000
_cell.angle_alpha   90.00
_cell.angle_beta   90.00
_cell.angle_gamma   90.00
#
_symmetry.space_group_name_H-M   'P 1'
#
loop_
_entity.id
_entity.type
_entity.pdbx_description
1 polymer ?
#
loop_
_entity_poly.entity_id
_entity_poly.type
_entity_poly.pdbx_seq_one_letter_code
_entity_poly.pdbx_strand_id
1 'polypeptide(L)'
;MANIDALKKSRKTERDSFNKAYNRIQELIALEGADICELEAELNVFKGKVDPYDDVFKEWELLGIIENDPVDSSSHVHEYFLPHRPVVKQHGTTKEAEELPFIEESHHILAEGKFNLRGWKYAGDDDPEQVTSVLGLIWNRKEDELKINNLGWIEIYKLEIISKRVILSFIHRVFDPTGFLCHVLLILKLILQMIWEDNIPWDREVEDNLKLEFLKWFEELISLKKFVC
;
A
#
# COMPACT_ATOMS: atom_id res chain seq x y z
N MET A 1 -4.72 -2.13 -31.38
CA MET A 1 -3.71 -2.38 -30.33
C MET A 1 -2.90 -1.10 -30.14
N ALA A 2 -3.14 -0.35 -29.06
CA ALA A 2 -2.37 0.86 -28.77
C ALA A 2 -0.91 0.49 -28.46
N ASN A 3 0.04 1.15 -29.12
CA ASN A 3 1.47 0.91 -28.96
C ASN A 3 1.92 1.33 -27.54
N ILE A 4 2.51 0.41 -26.79
CA ILE A 4 2.97 0.63 -25.40
C ILE A 4 3.92 1.83 -25.31
N ASP A 5 4.74 2.07 -26.33
CA ASP A 5 5.65 3.22 -26.37
C ASP A 5 4.93 4.54 -26.59
N ALA A 6 3.82 4.54 -27.34
CA ALA A 6 2.94 5.70 -27.48
C ALA A 6 2.23 6.03 -26.17
N LEU A 7 1.78 5.02 -25.42
CA LEU A 7 1.18 5.19 -24.09
C LEU A 7 2.18 5.68 -23.03
N LYS A 8 3.43 5.22 -23.08
CA LYS A 8 4.51 5.70 -22.20
C LYS A 8 4.87 7.16 -22.52
N LYS A 9 4.93 7.51 -23.82
CA LYS A 9 5.21 8.87 -24.27
C LYS A 9 4.08 9.83 -23.87
N SER A 10 2.81 9.46 -24.07
CA SER A 10 1.64 10.25 -23.64
C SER A 10 1.67 10.53 -22.14
N ARG A 11 1.86 9.49 -21.32
CA ARG A 11 1.92 9.62 -19.86
C ARG A 11 3.09 10.48 -19.38
N LYS A 12 4.23 10.45 -20.07
CA LYS A 12 5.36 11.33 -19.77
C LYS A 12 5.01 12.79 -20.07
N THR A 13 4.42 13.07 -21.23
CA THR A 13 3.99 14.42 -21.63
C THR A 13 2.89 14.99 -20.72
N GLU A 14 1.97 14.15 -20.27
CA GLU A 14 0.92 14.52 -19.30
C GLU A 14 1.49 14.85 -17.91
N ARG A 15 2.49 14.10 -17.44
CA ARG A 15 3.19 14.37 -16.18
C ARG A 15 4.03 15.64 -16.26
N ASP A 16 4.75 15.84 -17.36
CA ASP A 16 5.60 17.02 -17.56
C ASP A 16 4.74 18.31 -17.61
N SER A 17 3.57 18.25 -18.25
CA SER A 17 2.62 19.38 -18.27
C SER A 17 2.00 19.66 -16.90
N PHE A 18 1.70 18.63 -16.10
CA PHE A 18 1.21 18.80 -14.73
C PHE A 18 2.27 19.45 -13.83
N ASN A 19 3.50 18.94 -13.84
CA ASN A 19 4.60 19.48 -13.03
C ASN A 19 4.91 20.92 -13.41
N LYS A 20 4.84 21.26 -14.71
CA LYS A 20 5.05 22.62 -15.19
C LYS A 20 4.00 23.59 -14.64
N ALA A 21 2.72 23.24 -14.76
CA ALA A 21 1.63 24.07 -14.23
C ALA A 21 1.72 24.19 -12.69
N TYR A 22 2.17 23.14 -12.00
CA TYR A 22 2.21 23.11 -10.53
C TYR A 22 3.28 24.06 -10.02
N ASN A 23 4.49 23.97 -10.59
CA ASN A 23 5.58 24.88 -10.28
C ASN A 23 5.20 26.34 -10.62
N ARG A 24 4.45 26.56 -11.72
CA ARG A 24 3.99 27.90 -12.09
C ARG A 24 3.00 28.49 -11.07
N ILE A 25 2.06 27.70 -10.58
CA ILE A 25 1.14 28.14 -9.51
C ILE A 25 1.91 28.43 -8.22
N GLN A 26 2.88 27.59 -7.84
CA GLN A 26 3.73 27.83 -6.66
C GLN A 26 4.53 29.13 -6.77
N GLU A 27 5.08 29.42 -7.95
CA GLU A 27 5.75 30.70 -8.24
C GLU A 27 4.80 31.89 -8.14
N LEU A 28 3.60 31.79 -8.72
CA LEU A 28 2.62 32.88 -8.70
C LEU A 28 2.10 33.15 -7.28
N ILE A 29 1.84 32.13 -6.48
CA ILE A 29 1.41 32.29 -5.08
C ILE A 29 2.50 32.95 -4.22
N ALA A 30 3.78 32.75 -4.56
CA ALA A 30 4.90 33.35 -3.83
C ALA A 30 5.12 34.85 -4.15
N LEU A 31 4.43 35.42 -5.15
CA LEU A 31 4.51 36.83 -5.52
C LEU A 31 3.38 37.64 -4.87
N GLU A 32 3.71 38.67 -4.09
CA GLU A 32 2.72 39.64 -3.63
C GLU A 32 2.14 40.41 -4.83
N GLY A 33 0.85 40.20 -5.12
CA GLY A 33 0.14 40.85 -6.23
C GLY A 33 -0.06 40.00 -7.49
N ALA A 34 -0.03 38.66 -7.36
CA ALA A 34 -0.31 37.74 -8.46
C ALA A 34 -1.63 38.04 -9.19
N ASP A 35 -1.59 38.00 -10.53
CA ASP A 35 -2.77 38.19 -11.37
C ASP A 35 -3.71 36.99 -11.20
N ILE A 36 -4.91 37.26 -10.68
CA ILE A 36 -5.96 36.26 -10.44
C ILE A 36 -6.32 35.55 -11.75
N CYS A 37 -6.31 36.25 -12.89
CA CYS A 37 -6.62 35.64 -14.18
C CYS A 37 -5.54 34.64 -14.65
N GLU A 38 -4.27 34.89 -14.32
CA GLU A 38 -3.16 33.97 -14.63
C GLU A 38 -3.23 32.72 -13.75
N LEU A 39 -3.56 32.89 -12.46
CA LEU A 39 -3.80 31.80 -11.52
C LEU A 39 -4.99 30.92 -11.94
N GLU A 40 -6.11 31.52 -12.36
CA GLU A 40 -7.30 30.79 -12.83
C GLU A 40 -7.02 29.99 -14.11
N ALA A 41 -6.22 30.53 -15.03
CA ALA A 41 -5.84 29.84 -16.26
C ALA A 41 -4.99 28.59 -15.98
N GLU A 42 -3.99 28.70 -15.11
CA GLU A 42 -3.17 27.57 -14.70
C GLU A 42 -3.98 26.55 -13.88
N LEU A 43 -4.90 27.00 -13.01
CA LEU A 43 -5.77 26.10 -12.23
C LEU A 43 -6.72 25.28 -13.12
N ASN A 44 -7.19 25.83 -14.24
CA ASN A 44 -8.05 25.10 -15.19
C ASN A 44 -7.32 23.93 -15.87
N VAL A 45 -5.99 23.97 -16.00
CA VAL A 45 -5.17 22.83 -16.48
C VAL A 45 -5.25 21.66 -15.50
N PHE A 46 -5.40 21.94 -14.21
CA PHE A 46 -5.60 20.91 -13.17
C PHE A 46 -7.02 20.38 -13.18
N LYS A 47 -8.04 21.24 -13.21
CA LYS A 47 -9.46 20.82 -13.21
C LYS A 47 -9.76 19.84 -14.34
N GLY A 48 -9.35 20.15 -15.57
CA GLY A 48 -9.56 19.24 -16.71
C GLY A 48 -8.85 17.88 -16.61
N LYS A 49 -7.93 17.69 -15.65
CA LYS A 49 -7.27 16.41 -15.35
C LYS A 49 -7.79 15.73 -14.06
N VAL A 50 -8.41 16.50 -13.16
CA VAL A 50 -8.98 16.03 -11.89
C VAL A 50 -10.43 15.59 -12.07
N ASP A 51 -11.20 16.24 -12.95
CA ASP A 51 -12.60 15.91 -13.22
C ASP A 51 -12.86 14.41 -13.55
N PRO A 52 -11.98 13.69 -14.30
CA PRO A 52 -12.16 12.25 -14.52
C PRO A 52 -11.95 11.39 -13.26
N TYR A 53 -11.16 11.86 -12.29
CA TYR A 53 -10.99 11.19 -11.00
C TYR A 53 -12.19 11.42 -10.09
N ASP A 54 -12.80 12.60 -10.12
CA ASP A 54 -14.01 12.90 -9.37
C ASP A 54 -15.18 11.99 -9.76
N ASP A 55 -15.27 11.60 -11.04
CA ASP A 55 -16.29 10.65 -11.50
C ASP A 55 -16.10 9.24 -10.89
N VAL A 56 -14.86 8.82 -10.63
CA VAL A 56 -14.57 7.57 -9.92
C VAL A 56 -15.02 7.65 -8.47
N PHE A 57 -14.76 8.77 -7.79
CA PHE A 57 -15.21 8.96 -6.41
C PHE A 57 -16.74 9.01 -6.30
N LYS A 58 -17.43 9.67 -7.24
CA LYS A 58 -18.91 9.65 -7.30
C LYS A 58 -19.46 8.24 -7.52
N GLU A 59 -18.83 7.44 -8.37
CA GLU A 59 -19.18 6.03 -8.57
C GLU A 59 -19.01 5.23 -7.27
N TRP A 60 -17.89 5.44 -6.57
CA TRP A 60 -17.62 4.74 -5.31
C TRP A 60 -18.55 5.16 -4.17
N GLU A 61 -18.95 6.43 -4.11
CA GLU A 61 -19.96 6.93 -3.18
C GLU A 61 -21.33 6.28 -3.48
N LEU A 62 -21.72 6.20 -4.76
CA LEU A 62 -22.95 5.51 -5.19
C LEU A 62 -22.95 4.02 -4.84
N LEU A 63 -21.79 3.37 -4.92
CA LEU A 63 -21.61 1.96 -4.54
C LEU A 63 -21.46 1.75 -3.03
N GLY A 64 -21.44 2.82 -2.23
CA GLY A 64 -21.24 2.76 -0.78
C GLY A 64 -19.86 2.27 -0.36
N ILE A 65 -18.86 2.41 -1.23
CA ILE A 65 -17.46 2.03 -0.97
C ILE A 65 -16.77 3.10 -0.10
N ILE A 66 -17.11 4.36 -0.33
CA ILE A 66 -16.66 5.52 0.43
C ILE A 66 -17.87 6.24 1.02
N GLU A 67 -17.68 6.87 2.17
CA GLU A 67 -18.70 7.69 2.83
C GLU A 67 -18.15 9.10 3.07
N ASN A 68 -19.04 10.08 3.10
CA ASN A 68 -18.66 11.43 3.51
C ASN A 68 -18.24 11.40 4.98
N ASP A 69 -17.18 12.14 5.32
CA ASP A 69 -16.71 12.22 6.72
C ASP A 69 -17.88 12.66 7.62
N PRO A 70 -18.23 11.86 8.66
CA PRO A 70 -19.29 12.22 9.59
C PRO A 70 -18.94 13.44 10.46
N VAL A 71 -17.68 13.85 10.49
CA VAL A 71 -17.25 15.09 11.12
C VAL A 71 -17.33 16.20 10.09
N ASP A 72 -18.24 17.15 10.31
CA ASP A 72 -18.32 18.40 9.55
C ASP A 72 -17.07 19.24 9.86
N SER A 73 -15.95 18.83 9.27
CA SER A 73 -14.68 19.52 9.31
C SER A 73 -14.88 20.81 8.53
N SER A 74 -14.97 21.91 9.27
CA SER A 74 -15.31 23.26 8.80
C SER A 74 -14.24 23.91 7.91
N SER A 75 -13.58 23.14 7.05
CA SER A 75 -12.63 23.58 6.03
C SER A 75 -13.02 22.99 4.68
N HIS A 76 -13.38 23.86 3.74
CA HIS A 76 -13.80 23.54 2.39
C HIS A 76 -12.78 22.71 1.60
N VAL A 77 -12.88 21.38 1.65
CA VAL A 77 -12.39 20.43 0.64
C VAL A 77 -13.32 19.21 0.72
N HIS A 78 -13.84 18.68 -0.39
CA HIS A 78 -14.54 17.39 -0.41
C HIS A 78 -13.51 16.28 -0.09
N GLU A 79 -13.33 16.00 1.20
CA GLU A 79 -12.47 14.93 1.67
C GLU A 79 -13.31 13.65 1.79
N TYR A 80 -13.07 12.72 0.88
CA TYR A 80 -13.66 11.39 0.93
C TYR A 80 -12.80 10.50 1.84
N PHE A 81 -13.44 9.86 2.83
CA PHE A 81 -12.77 8.91 3.72
C PHE A 81 -13.05 7.48 3.26
N LEU A 82 -11.99 6.66 3.21
CA LEU A 82 -12.11 5.21 3.11
C LEU A 82 -12.24 4.66 4.53
N PRO A 83 -13.43 4.19 4.96
CA PRO A 83 -13.60 3.69 6.31
C PRO A 83 -12.65 2.53 6.58
N HIS A 84 -11.77 2.68 7.59
CA HIS A 84 -10.96 1.60 8.17
C HIS A 84 -11.80 0.57 8.95
N ARG A 85 -13.09 0.47 8.67
CA ARG A 85 -13.93 -0.59 9.19
C ARG A 85 -13.81 -1.73 8.20
N PRO A 86 -13.45 -2.96 8.62
CA PRO A 86 -13.65 -4.11 7.76
C PRO A 86 -15.09 -4.06 7.23
N VAL A 87 -15.28 -4.32 5.94
CA VAL A 87 -16.62 -4.53 5.38
C VAL A 87 -17.12 -5.85 5.94
N VAL A 88 -17.60 -5.81 7.18
CA VAL A 88 -18.20 -6.94 7.86
C VAL A 88 -19.59 -7.06 7.27
N LYS A 89 -19.72 -7.97 6.29
CA LYS A 89 -21.03 -8.51 5.95
C LYS A 89 -21.59 -9.08 7.26
N GLN A 90 -22.63 -8.49 7.82
CA GLN A 90 -23.24 -8.96 9.08
C GLN A 90 -23.71 -10.43 8.98
N HIS A 91 -23.85 -10.95 7.75
CA HIS A 91 -24.11 -12.34 7.43
C HIS A 91 -23.06 -12.90 6.46
N GLY A 92 -21.79 -12.51 6.62
CA GLY A 92 -20.64 -13.12 5.96
C GLY A 92 -20.33 -14.49 6.55
N THR A 93 -21.35 -15.33 6.72
CA THR A 93 -21.17 -16.77 6.81
C THR A 93 -21.41 -17.25 5.40
N THR A 94 -20.34 -17.41 4.61
CA THR A 94 -20.43 -18.39 3.52
C THR A 94 -20.71 -19.69 4.24
N LYS A 95 -21.98 -20.09 4.30
CA LYS A 95 -22.36 -21.38 4.86
C LYS A 95 -21.72 -22.41 3.95
N GLU A 96 -21.26 -23.56 4.45
CA GLU A 96 -20.73 -24.66 3.63
C GLU A 96 -21.61 -24.96 2.38
N ALA A 97 -22.92 -24.71 2.47
CA ALA A 97 -23.88 -24.84 1.39
C ALA A 97 -23.73 -23.84 0.22
N GLU A 98 -23.08 -22.69 0.41
CA GLU A 98 -22.86 -21.64 -0.60
C GLU A 98 -21.44 -21.66 -1.20
N GLU A 99 -20.54 -22.49 -0.66
CA GLU A 99 -19.16 -22.59 -1.12
C GLU A 99 -19.03 -23.36 -2.43
N LEU A 100 -19.72 -24.51 -2.55
CA LEU A 100 -19.69 -25.33 -3.75
C LEU A 100 -20.24 -24.59 -5.00
N PRO A 101 -21.38 -23.88 -4.93
CA PRO A 101 -21.86 -23.05 -6.05
C PRO A 101 -20.84 -21.97 -6.44
N PHE A 102 -20.22 -21.31 -5.47
CA PHE A 102 -19.24 -20.25 -5.73
C PHE A 102 -17.97 -20.78 -6.40
N ILE A 103 -17.48 -21.94 -5.97
CA ILE A 103 -16.34 -22.63 -6.58
C ILE A 103 -16.69 -22.98 -8.03
N GLU A 104 -17.85 -23.59 -8.28
CA GLU A 104 -18.27 -23.99 -9.62
C GLU A 104 -18.45 -22.79 -10.57
N GLU A 105 -19.10 -21.73 -10.10
CA GLU A 105 -19.27 -20.48 -10.86
C GLU A 105 -17.92 -19.81 -11.17
N SER A 106 -17.03 -19.73 -10.18
CA SER A 106 -15.69 -19.17 -10.37
C SER A 106 -14.88 -19.97 -11.38
N HIS A 107 -14.96 -21.31 -11.33
CA HIS A 107 -14.34 -22.20 -12.32
C HIS A 107 -14.88 -21.93 -13.73
N HIS A 108 -16.18 -21.76 -13.88
CA HIS A 108 -16.80 -21.48 -15.16
C HIS A 108 -16.30 -20.14 -15.75
N ILE A 109 -16.42 -19.05 -14.98
CA ILE A 109 -16.03 -17.70 -15.40
C ILE A 109 -14.54 -17.65 -15.81
N LEU A 110 -13.65 -18.24 -15.00
CA LEU A 110 -12.22 -18.22 -15.30
C LEU A 110 -11.85 -19.14 -16.47
N ALA A 111 -12.55 -20.26 -16.63
CA ALA A 111 -12.36 -21.15 -17.79
C ALA A 111 -12.76 -20.48 -19.12
N GLU A 112 -13.82 -19.65 -19.13
CA GLU A 112 -14.16 -18.82 -20.30
C GLU A 112 -12.99 -17.90 -20.69
N GLY A 113 -12.33 -17.32 -19.69
CA GLY A 113 -11.11 -16.53 -19.84
C GLY A 113 -9.84 -17.33 -20.17
N LYS A 114 -9.93 -18.65 -20.39
CA LYS A 114 -8.79 -19.57 -20.56
C LYS A 114 -7.85 -19.65 -19.34
N PHE A 115 -8.31 -19.23 -18.17
CA PHE A 115 -7.61 -19.42 -16.91
C PHE A 115 -8.02 -20.76 -16.28
N ASN A 116 -7.04 -21.55 -15.87
CA ASN A 116 -7.27 -22.82 -15.19
C ASN A 116 -7.09 -22.64 -13.68
N LEU A 117 -8.19 -22.64 -12.93
CA LEU A 117 -8.19 -22.67 -11.46
C LEU A 117 -7.74 -24.06 -10.98
N ARG A 118 -6.66 -24.10 -10.19
CA ARG A 118 -6.00 -25.37 -9.81
C ARG A 118 -6.29 -25.84 -8.40
N GLY A 119 -6.87 -25.01 -7.55
CA GLY A 119 -7.14 -25.37 -6.16
C GLY A 119 -7.83 -24.24 -5.40
N TRP A 120 -8.50 -24.63 -4.32
CA TRP A 120 -9.23 -23.76 -3.41
C TRP A 120 -8.87 -24.14 -1.98
N LYS A 121 -8.79 -23.13 -1.12
CA LYS A 121 -8.55 -23.24 0.31
C LYS A 121 -9.46 -22.22 0.97
N TYR A 122 -10.20 -22.61 2.00
CA TYR A 122 -11.10 -21.74 2.75
C TYR A 122 -10.98 -22.02 4.25
N ALA A 123 -11.58 -21.16 5.08
CA ALA A 123 -11.55 -21.30 6.53
C ALA A 123 -12.46 -22.45 6.99
N GLY A 124 -11.98 -23.30 7.90
CA GLY A 124 -12.77 -24.42 8.42
C GLY A 124 -12.87 -25.65 7.52
N ASP A 125 -12.01 -25.80 6.51
CA ASP A 125 -11.96 -27.03 5.72
C ASP A 125 -11.34 -28.20 6.52
N ASP A 126 -11.75 -29.44 6.19
CA ASP A 126 -11.29 -30.68 6.84
C ASP A 126 -9.85 -31.07 6.43
N ASP A 127 -9.10 -30.17 5.80
CA ASP A 127 -7.76 -30.45 5.32
C ASP A 127 -6.78 -30.61 6.50
N PRO A 128 -6.06 -31.73 6.62
CA PRO A 128 -5.08 -31.91 7.69
C PRO A 128 -4.00 -30.82 7.69
N GLU A 129 -3.71 -30.19 6.55
CA GLU A 129 -2.74 -29.10 6.44
C GLU A 129 -3.39 -27.73 6.68
N GLN A 130 -3.78 -27.46 7.91
CA GLN A 130 -4.54 -26.26 8.34
C GLN A 130 -3.83 -24.92 8.08
N VAL A 131 -2.55 -24.93 7.75
CA VAL A 131 -1.75 -23.73 7.48
C VAL A 131 -1.44 -23.62 5.99
N THR A 132 -1.71 -22.46 5.39
CA THR A 132 -1.44 -22.20 3.96
C THR A 132 -0.80 -20.82 3.80
N SER A 133 0.01 -20.62 2.75
CA SER A 133 0.53 -19.28 2.44
C SER A 133 -0.46 -18.50 1.58
N VAL A 134 -0.73 -17.25 1.97
CA VAL A 134 -1.58 -16.31 1.22
C VAL A 134 -0.83 -15.00 1.06
N LEU A 135 -0.61 -14.57 -0.18
CA LEU A 135 0.14 -13.34 -0.50
C LEU A 135 1.52 -13.27 0.19
N GLY A 136 2.16 -14.40 0.47
CA GLY A 136 3.44 -14.43 1.18
C GLY A 136 3.34 -14.28 2.70
N LEU A 137 2.14 -14.20 3.26
CA LEU A 137 1.82 -14.39 4.68
C LEU A 137 1.51 -15.87 4.96
N ILE A 138 1.41 -16.22 6.24
CA ILE A 138 0.95 -17.53 6.73
C ILE A 138 -0.49 -17.36 7.20
N TRP A 139 -1.42 -18.12 6.65
CA TRP A 139 -2.81 -18.17 7.07
C TRP A 139 -3.09 -19.47 7.80
N ASN A 140 -3.50 -19.37 9.05
CA ASN A 140 -4.03 -20.48 9.84
C ASN A 140 -5.56 -20.51 9.64
N ARG A 141 -6.02 -21.48 8.88
CA ARG A 141 -7.42 -21.58 8.42
C ARG A 141 -8.39 -22.07 9.48
N LYS A 142 -7.86 -22.64 10.56
CA LYS A 142 -8.66 -23.11 11.69
C LYS A 142 -9.12 -21.97 12.59
N GLU A 143 -8.17 -21.08 12.92
CA GLU A 143 -8.41 -19.94 13.81
C GLU A 143 -8.68 -18.64 13.03
N ASP A 144 -8.64 -18.72 11.70
CA ASP A 144 -8.73 -17.60 10.76
C ASP A 144 -7.73 -16.47 11.06
N GLU A 145 -6.47 -16.86 11.21
CA GLU A 145 -5.40 -16.00 11.70
C GLU A 145 -4.32 -15.78 10.62
N LEU A 146 -3.96 -14.53 10.34
CA LEU A 146 -2.85 -14.18 9.46
C LEU A 146 -1.59 -13.85 10.25
N LYS A 147 -0.48 -14.48 9.89
CA LYS A 147 0.83 -14.35 10.51
C LYS A 147 1.88 -13.96 9.49
N ILE A 148 2.85 -13.19 9.93
CA ILE A 148 3.98 -12.78 9.10
C ILE A 148 4.83 -14.01 8.82
N ASN A 149 5.10 -14.27 7.55
CA ASN A 149 5.93 -15.40 7.15
C ASN A 149 7.40 -15.13 7.50
N ASN A 150 8.10 -16.21 7.85
CA ASN A 150 9.55 -16.26 7.80
C ASN A 150 10.25 -15.16 8.62
N LEU A 151 9.94 -15.02 9.91
CA LEU A 151 10.68 -14.15 10.86
C LEU A 151 11.78 -14.91 11.63
N GLY A 152 12.01 -16.19 11.32
CA GLY A 152 13.01 -17.03 12.00
C GLY A 152 14.44 -16.50 11.85
N TRP A 153 14.73 -15.81 10.74
CA TRP A 153 16.05 -15.23 10.49
C TRP A 153 16.44 -14.15 11.50
N ILE A 154 15.51 -13.49 12.18
CA ILE A 154 15.80 -12.40 13.14
C ILE A 154 16.66 -12.91 14.32
N GLU A 155 16.39 -14.12 14.80
CA GLU A 155 17.11 -14.68 15.96
C GLU A 155 18.52 -15.17 15.60
N ILE A 156 18.74 -15.51 14.34
CA ILE A 156 20.00 -16.07 13.84
C ILE A 156 20.91 -14.95 13.32
N TYR A 157 20.35 -13.80 12.97
CA TYR A 157 21.08 -12.71 12.35
C TYR A 157 22.00 -12.03 13.36
N LYS A 158 23.32 -12.11 13.11
CA LYS A 158 24.32 -11.40 13.90
C LYS A 158 24.53 -10.01 13.31
N LEU A 159 24.17 -8.99 14.09
CA LEU A 159 24.41 -7.58 13.76
C LEU A 159 25.85 -7.21 14.11
N GLU A 160 26.77 -7.44 13.19
CA GLU A 160 28.18 -7.07 13.35
C GLU A 160 28.43 -5.63 12.89
N ILE A 161 28.14 -5.32 11.62
CA ILE A 161 28.28 -3.97 11.05
C ILE A 161 26.92 -3.54 10.50
N ILE A 162 26.38 -2.45 11.03
CA ILE A 162 25.12 -1.87 10.53
C ILE A 162 25.48 -0.85 9.46
N SER A 163 25.35 -1.26 8.20
CA SER A 163 25.61 -0.42 7.03
C SER A 163 24.32 -0.08 6.28
N LYS A 164 24.40 0.89 5.35
CA LYS A 164 23.37 1.18 4.35
C LYS A 164 22.78 -0.08 3.71
N ARG A 165 23.68 -0.99 3.30
CA ARG A 165 23.30 -2.24 2.63
C ARG A 165 22.51 -3.16 3.55
N VAL A 166 22.90 -3.25 4.82
CA VAL A 166 22.20 -4.07 5.82
C VAL A 166 20.80 -3.52 6.02
N ILE A 167 20.66 -2.23 6.35
CA ILE A 167 19.35 -1.60 6.61
C ILE A 167 18.41 -1.74 5.40
N LEU A 168 18.91 -1.49 4.19
CA LEU A 168 18.13 -1.67 2.97
C LEU A 168 17.70 -3.14 2.77
N SER A 169 18.60 -4.09 3.00
CA SER A 169 18.26 -5.52 2.90
C SER A 169 17.14 -5.90 3.87
N PHE A 170 17.06 -5.26 5.03
CA PHE A 170 16.03 -5.51 6.03
C PHE A 170 14.66 -4.98 5.58
N ILE A 171 14.60 -3.75 5.09
CA ILE A 171 13.38 -3.13 4.55
C ILE A 171 12.73 -4.03 3.50
N HIS A 172 13.54 -4.57 2.60
CA HIS A 172 13.04 -5.39 1.50
C HIS A 172 12.81 -6.86 1.86
N ARG A 173 13.25 -7.32 3.04
CA ARG A 173 13.03 -8.71 3.48
C ARG A 173 11.64 -8.92 4.03
N VAL A 174 11.04 -7.88 4.57
CA VAL A 174 9.66 -7.90 5.07
C VAL A 174 8.74 -7.54 3.91
N PHE A 175 8.04 -8.55 3.39
CA PHE A 175 7.03 -8.35 2.35
C PHE A 175 5.66 -8.15 2.99
N ASP A 176 5.05 -6.99 2.73
CA ASP A 176 3.77 -6.58 3.33
C ASP A 176 2.80 -6.10 2.24
N PRO A 177 2.14 -7.02 1.52
CA PRO A 177 1.22 -6.67 0.44
C PRO A 177 -0.09 -6.06 0.93
N THR A 178 -0.47 -6.29 2.20
CA THR A 178 -1.71 -5.80 2.80
C THR A 178 -1.54 -4.50 3.57
N GLY A 179 -0.29 -4.11 3.89
CA GLY A 179 0.02 -2.86 4.58
C GLY A 179 -0.03 -2.95 6.11
N PHE A 180 -0.18 -4.14 6.70
CA PHE A 180 -0.27 -4.32 8.16
C PHE A 180 1.00 -3.88 8.89
N LEU A 181 2.15 -3.99 8.22
CA LEU A 181 3.47 -3.64 8.75
C LEU A 181 3.93 -2.26 8.28
N CYS A 182 3.07 -1.49 7.59
CA CYS A 182 3.35 -0.14 7.13
C CYS A 182 4.02 0.72 8.20
N HIS A 183 3.42 0.80 9.39
CA HIS A 183 3.90 1.61 10.51
C HIS A 183 5.28 1.16 11.01
N VAL A 184 5.51 -0.15 11.05
CA VAL A 184 6.79 -0.72 11.48
C VAL A 184 7.87 -0.46 10.43
N LEU A 185 7.56 -0.62 9.15
CA LEU A 185 8.51 -0.39 8.06
C LEU A 185 8.76 1.09 7.78
N LEU A 186 7.85 1.98 8.19
CA LEU A 186 8.01 3.41 8.01
C LEU A 186 9.25 3.94 8.75
N ILE A 187 9.45 3.51 10.00
CA ILE A 187 10.61 3.93 10.82
C ILE A 187 11.92 3.59 10.08
N LEU A 188 12.04 2.37 9.58
CA LEU A 188 13.20 1.96 8.78
C LEU A 188 13.38 2.79 7.50
N LYS A 189 12.29 3.14 6.82
CA LYS A 189 12.36 3.96 5.60
C LYS A 189 12.85 5.38 5.92
N LEU A 190 12.47 5.93 7.06
CA LEU A 190 12.97 7.23 7.55
C LEU A 190 14.46 7.15 7.88
N ILE A 191 14.88 6.13 8.62
CA ILE A 191 16.30 5.88 8.90
C ILE A 191 17.08 5.76 7.59
N LEU A 192 16.57 4.99 6.61
CA LEU A 192 17.20 4.86 5.30
C LEU A 192 17.31 6.22 4.60
N GLN A 193 16.28 7.05 4.63
CA GLN A 193 16.31 8.38 4.04
C GLN A 193 17.40 9.27 4.67
N MET A 194 17.49 9.31 6.00
CA MET A 194 18.51 10.09 6.72
C MET A 194 19.93 9.64 6.32
N ILE A 195 20.16 8.32 6.28
CA ILE A 195 21.44 7.76 5.89
C ILE A 195 21.83 8.12 4.43
N TRP A 196 20.85 8.31 3.54
CA TRP A 196 21.13 8.71 2.16
C TRP A 196 21.64 10.15 2.07
N GLU A 197 21.21 11.03 2.98
CA GLU A 197 21.68 12.42 3.07
C GLU A 197 23.16 12.50 3.51
N ASP A 198 23.62 11.57 4.35
CA ASP A 198 24.99 11.53 4.88
C ASP A 198 26.08 11.19 3.85
N ASN A 199 25.70 10.86 2.61
CA ASN A 199 26.60 10.52 1.50
C ASN A 199 27.73 9.51 1.83
N ILE A 200 27.48 8.60 2.79
CA ILE A 200 28.43 7.54 3.16
C ILE A 200 28.43 6.35 2.17
N PRO A 201 29.54 5.60 2.02
CA PRO A 201 29.58 4.38 1.21
C PRO A 201 28.63 3.27 1.69
N TRP A 202 28.24 2.37 0.79
CA TRP A 202 27.26 1.29 1.05
C TRP A 202 27.60 0.36 2.22
N ASP A 203 28.88 0.08 2.41
CA ASP A 203 29.39 -0.91 3.37
C ASP A 203 30.05 -0.25 4.60
N ARG A 204 30.03 1.09 4.67
CA ARG A 204 30.46 1.84 5.86
C ARG A 204 29.39 1.73 6.95
N GLU A 205 29.84 1.61 8.19
CA GLU A 205 28.97 1.68 9.36
C GLU A 205 28.26 3.04 9.47
N VAL A 206 26.99 3.02 9.84
CA VAL A 206 26.17 4.23 10.06
C VAL A 206 26.59 4.95 11.35
N GLU A 207 26.19 6.21 11.49
CA GLU A 207 26.43 6.99 12.72
C GLU A 207 25.72 6.33 13.93
N ASP A 208 26.31 6.48 15.13
CA ASP A 208 25.88 5.80 16.35
C ASP A 208 24.42 6.10 16.73
N ASN A 209 23.93 7.31 16.45
CA ASN A 209 22.53 7.70 16.65
C ASN A 209 21.56 6.81 15.83
N LEU A 210 21.80 6.68 14.53
CA LEU A 210 20.99 5.89 13.60
C LEU A 210 21.14 4.39 13.86
N LYS A 211 22.35 3.98 14.28
CA LYS A 211 22.62 2.61 14.72
C LYS A 211 21.74 2.24 15.92
N LEU A 212 21.69 3.10 16.95
CA LEU A 212 20.87 2.88 18.14
C LEU A 212 19.38 2.83 17.80
N GLU A 213 18.92 3.71 16.92
CA GLU A 213 17.51 3.73 16.48
C GLU A 213 17.14 2.46 15.69
N PHE A 214 18.02 2.01 14.79
CA PHE A 214 17.85 0.74 14.08
C PHE A 214 17.84 -0.47 15.02
N LEU A 215 18.73 -0.50 16.03
CA LEU A 215 18.78 -1.59 17.00
C LEU A 215 17.49 -1.68 17.82
N LYS A 216 16.98 -0.52 18.27
CA LYS A 216 15.69 -0.46 18.97
C LYS A 216 14.56 -1.00 18.09
N TRP A 217 14.50 -0.55 16.84
CA TRP A 217 13.52 -1.06 15.87
C TRP A 217 13.66 -2.58 15.64
N PHE A 218 14.90 -3.08 15.55
CA PHE A 218 15.17 -4.51 15.32
C PHE A 218 14.71 -5.37 16.51
N GLU A 219 14.86 -4.90 17.75
CA GLU A 219 14.33 -5.58 18.93
C GLU A 219 12.80 -5.59 18.94
N GLU A 220 12.17 -4.46 18.58
CA GLU A 220 10.71 -4.36 18.46
C GLU A 220 10.17 -5.31 17.38
N LEU A 221 10.90 -5.51 16.29
CA LEU A 221 10.56 -6.45 15.22
C LEU A 221 10.43 -7.90 15.72
N ILE A 222 11.18 -8.30 16.76
CA ILE A 222 11.05 -9.65 17.36
C ILE A 222 9.63 -9.84 17.92
N SER A 223 9.02 -8.79 18.45
CA SER A 223 7.68 -8.84 19.03
C SER A 223 6.62 -9.16 17.97
N LEU A 224 6.86 -8.81 16.69
CA LEU A 224 5.95 -9.12 15.58
C LEU A 224 5.79 -10.61 15.30
N LYS A 225 6.67 -11.48 15.82
CA LYS A 225 6.46 -12.95 15.72
C LYS A 225 5.17 -13.41 16.39
N LYS A 226 4.75 -12.68 17.42
CA LYS A 226 3.52 -12.96 18.17
C LYS A 226 2.32 -12.24 17.58
N PHE A 227 2.54 -11.36 16.60
CA PHE A 227 1.47 -10.59 15.98
C PHE A 227 0.67 -11.50 15.05
N VAL A 228 -0.64 -11.42 15.21
CA VAL A 228 -1.62 -12.16 14.42
C VAL A 228 -2.73 -11.18 14.09
N CYS A 229 -3.16 -11.18 12.83
CA CYS A 229 -4.32 -10.44 12.37
C CYS A 229 -5.51 -11.38 12.24
#